data_AF-A0A1H6CAQ3-F1
#
_entry.id   AF-A0A1H6CAQ3-F1
#
_cell.length_a   1.000
_cell.length_b   1.000
_cell.length_c   1.000
_cell.angle_alpha   90.00
_cell.angle_beta   90.00
_cell.angle_gamma   90.00
#
_symmetry.space_group_name_H-M   'P 1'
#
loop_
_entity.id
_entity.type
_entity.pdbx_description
1 polymer ?
#
loop_
_entity_poly.entity_id
_entity_poly.type
_entity_poly.pdbx_seq_one_letter_code
_entity_poly.pdbx_strand_id
1 'polypeptide(L)'
;MRPIRILFRRDFIHGFQLNFMKWILAGVVLVLIVLWAIWNRVDGENRGILILVNILEGYAPGEGENLKLPSDWLAIHIVFLYVIGQYTSEDFRVNGTYIFPRVRNPWRWWMSKILWTVLSVVLYYGLLLAVGFVLSLLLLPAILPVKGLEDFELLMVAVLLSSALTLLMGLLQTVLSLWFSTIMSFFVTLAVLLICCYVQSIWLPGDYGMLIRSPYLETRNLWDLTAAFLYFSVSCTGLAFAGHYVIRGKDVLPKSE
;
A
#
# COMPACT_ATOMS: atom_id res chain seq x y z
N MET A 1 -11.18 -8.31 24.61
CA MET A 1 -9.82 -8.27 24.01
C MET A 1 -9.26 -9.65 23.63
N ARG A 2 -9.38 -10.70 24.45
CA ARG A 2 -8.93 -12.08 24.12
C ARG A 2 -9.32 -12.63 22.72
N PRO A 3 -10.57 -12.48 22.23
CA PRO A 3 -10.95 -13.05 20.92
C PRO A 3 -10.31 -12.33 19.72
N ILE A 4 -10.05 -11.02 19.80
CA ILE A 4 -9.39 -10.27 18.72
C ILE A 4 -7.92 -10.70 18.59
N ARG A 5 -7.20 -10.88 19.71
CA ARG A 5 -5.80 -11.32 19.68
C ARG A 5 -5.65 -12.70 19.04
N ILE A 6 -6.61 -13.61 19.28
CA ILE A 6 -6.60 -14.95 18.69
C ILE A 6 -6.85 -14.88 17.18
N LEU A 7 -7.82 -14.07 16.74
CA LEU A 7 -8.09 -13.84 15.32
C LEU A 7 -6.89 -13.23 14.61
N PHE A 8 -6.29 -12.19 15.20
CA PHE A 8 -5.13 -11.54 14.61
C PHE A 8 -3.92 -12.49 14.54
N ARG A 9 -3.66 -13.28 15.59
CA ARG A 9 -2.59 -14.30 15.55
C ARG A 9 -2.83 -15.34 14.47
N ARG A 10 -4.08 -15.81 14.32
CA ARG A 10 -4.46 -16.72 13.24
C ARG A 10 -4.21 -16.08 11.90
N ASP A 11 -4.66 -14.84 11.71
CA ASP A 11 -4.52 -14.10 10.47
C ASP A 11 -3.05 -13.86 10.13
N PHE A 12 -2.22 -13.59 11.13
CA PHE A 12 -0.78 -13.44 10.96
C PHE A 12 -0.12 -14.72 10.45
N ILE A 13 -0.36 -15.85 11.13
CA ILE A 13 0.26 -17.13 10.77
C ILE A 13 -0.28 -17.64 9.44
N HIS A 14 -1.60 -17.72 9.32
CA HIS A 14 -2.28 -18.29 8.16
C HIS A 14 -2.20 -17.37 6.95
N GLY A 15 -2.35 -16.06 7.14
CA GLY A 15 -2.22 -15.07 6.08
C GLY A 15 -0.81 -15.04 5.50
N PHE A 16 0.23 -15.16 6.33
CA PHE A 16 1.61 -15.24 5.83
C PHE A 16 1.88 -16.56 5.11
N GLN A 17 1.44 -17.69 5.66
CA GLN A 17 1.61 -19.01 5.03
C GLN A 17 0.93 -19.11 3.67
N LEU A 18 -0.31 -18.64 3.55
CA LEU A 18 -1.03 -18.65 2.28
C LEU A 18 -0.41 -17.73 1.23
N ASN A 19 0.13 -16.58 1.66
CA ASN A 19 0.67 -15.57 0.74
C ASN A 19 2.20 -15.63 0.63
N PHE A 20 2.87 -16.63 1.19
CA PHE A 20 4.33 -16.68 1.26
C PHE A 20 4.98 -16.57 -0.13
N MET A 21 4.44 -17.30 -1.12
CA MET A 21 4.91 -17.24 -2.50
C MET A 21 4.72 -15.84 -3.13
N LYS A 22 3.65 -15.13 -2.77
CA LYS A 22 3.42 -13.76 -3.23
C LYS A 22 4.39 -12.78 -2.59
N TRP A 23 4.74 -12.98 -1.33
CA TRP A 23 5.76 -12.17 -0.64
C TRP A 23 7.14 -12.37 -1.24
N ILE A 24 7.52 -13.61 -1.59
CA ILE A 24 8.76 -13.88 -2.34
C ILE A 24 8.72 -13.16 -3.69
N LEU A 25 7.64 -13.33 -4.45
CA LEU A 25 7.49 -12.68 -5.75
C LEU A 25 7.56 -11.16 -5.63
N ALA A 26 6.88 -10.57 -4.65
CA ALA A 26 6.94 -9.14 -4.36
C ALA A 26 8.38 -8.71 -4.05
N GLY A 27 9.12 -9.46 -3.22
CA GLY A 27 10.53 -9.18 -2.94
C GLY A 27 11.40 -9.20 -4.21
N VAL A 28 11.22 -10.20 -5.09
CA VAL A 28 11.93 -10.26 -6.37
C VAL A 28 11.60 -9.06 -7.25
N VAL A 29 10.32 -8.70 -7.38
CA VAL A 29 9.91 -7.54 -8.20
C VAL A 29 10.45 -6.23 -7.61
N LEU A 30 10.43 -6.06 -6.28
CA LEU A 30 11.02 -4.90 -5.61
C LEU A 30 12.54 -4.80 -5.89
N VAL A 31 13.27 -5.91 -5.84
CA VAL A 31 14.70 -5.95 -6.21
C VAL A 31 14.88 -5.48 -7.66
N LEU A 32 14.05 -5.97 -8.59
CA LEU A 32 14.12 -5.57 -10.00
C LEU A 32 13.82 -4.07 -10.19
N ILE A 33 12.82 -3.52 -9.51
CA ILE A 33 12.49 -2.08 -9.56
C ILE A 33 13.67 -1.24 -9.05
N VAL A 34 14.27 -1.63 -7.92
CA VAL A 34 15.41 -0.90 -7.35
C VAL A 34 16.64 -1.00 -8.26
N LEU A 35 16.93 -2.18 -8.82
CA LEU A 35 18.03 -2.35 -9.78
C LEU A 35 17.82 -1.52 -11.05
N TRP A 36 16.59 -1.50 -11.58
CA TRP A 36 16.23 -0.66 -12.72
C TRP A 36 16.41 0.83 -12.41
N ALA A 37 16.03 1.26 -11.20
CA ALA A 37 16.20 2.64 -10.77
C ALA A 37 17.67 3.03 -10.61
N ILE A 38 18.52 2.11 -10.09
CA ILE A 38 19.98 2.29 -10.02
C ILE A 38 20.55 2.43 -11.43
N TRP A 39 20.20 1.50 -12.34
CA TRP A 39 20.74 1.46 -13.70
C TRP A 39 20.47 2.74 -14.50
N ASN A 40 19.24 3.24 -14.45
CA ASN A 40 18.84 4.43 -15.23
C ASN A 40 19.38 5.75 -14.68
N ARG A 41 20.06 5.74 -13.54
CA ARG A 41 20.45 6.96 -12.81
C ARG A 41 21.94 7.01 -12.48
N VAL A 42 22.77 6.22 -13.18
CA VAL A 42 24.24 6.19 -13.02
C VAL A 42 24.90 7.51 -13.47
N ASP A 43 24.21 8.34 -14.27
CA ASP A 43 24.76 9.58 -14.83
C ASP A 43 24.35 10.83 -14.02
N GLY A 44 25.15 11.17 -13.00
CA GLY A 44 25.21 12.52 -12.42
C GLY A 44 24.54 12.67 -11.04
N GLU A 45 25.39 12.81 -10.00
CA GLU A 45 25.02 12.91 -8.58
C GLU A 45 24.29 11.68 -8.00
N ASN A 46 25.01 10.55 -7.96
CA ASN A 46 24.61 9.42 -7.14
C ASN A 46 24.37 9.87 -5.68
N ARG A 47 23.20 9.56 -5.12
CA ARG A 47 22.89 9.73 -3.69
C ARG A 47 22.23 8.46 -3.18
N GLY A 48 22.99 7.61 -2.48
CA GLY A 48 22.67 6.19 -2.22
C GLY A 48 21.21 5.85 -1.92
N ILE A 49 20.65 6.30 -0.78
CA ILE A 49 19.28 5.94 -0.38
C ILE A 49 18.19 6.79 -1.05
N LEU A 50 18.55 7.95 -1.63
CA LEU A 50 17.60 8.83 -2.33
C LEU A 50 17.05 8.22 -3.62
N ILE A 51 17.65 7.14 -4.11
CA ILE A 51 17.05 6.33 -5.18
C ILE A 51 15.63 5.92 -4.79
N LEU A 52 15.38 5.59 -3.51
CA LEU A 52 14.04 5.27 -3.03
C LEU A 52 13.07 6.45 -3.07
N VAL A 53 13.55 7.69 -2.84
CA VAL A 53 12.74 8.91 -3.00
C VAL A 53 12.25 9.01 -4.44
N ASN A 54 13.15 8.82 -5.41
CA ASN A 54 12.82 8.93 -6.83
C ASN A 54 11.79 7.88 -7.27
N ILE A 55 11.91 6.64 -6.78
CA ILE A 55 10.93 5.58 -7.07
C ILE A 55 9.54 5.98 -6.52
N LEU A 56 9.50 6.69 -5.37
CA LEU A 56 8.28 7.12 -4.68
C LEU A 56 7.79 8.52 -5.08
N GLU A 57 8.51 9.22 -5.96
CA GLU A 57 8.27 10.63 -6.26
C GLU A 57 6.93 10.86 -6.98
N GLY A 58 6.57 9.94 -7.88
CA GLY A 58 5.40 10.05 -8.74
C GLY A 58 5.67 10.96 -9.94
N TYR A 59 4.60 11.54 -10.51
CA TYR A 59 4.74 12.49 -11.62
C TYR A 59 3.79 13.68 -11.46
N ALA A 60 4.30 14.89 -11.66
CA ALA A 60 3.48 16.09 -11.77
C ALA A 60 2.79 16.04 -13.14
N PRO A 61 1.46 16.20 -13.20
CA PRO A 61 0.78 16.24 -14.48
C PRO A 61 1.16 17.55 -15.16
N GLY A 62 1.82 17.41 -16.31
CA GLY A 62 2.42 18.51 -17.04
C GLY A 62 1.77 18.66 -18.41
N GLU A 63 1.41 19.90 -18.69
CA GLU A 63 0.84 20.42 -19.92
C GLU A 63 1.67 20.02 -21.15
N GLY A 64 1.04 19.39 -22.14
CA GLY A 64 1.58 19.27 -23.49
C GLY A 64 2.47 18.04 -23.80
N GLU A 65 2.02 17.32 -24.83
CA GLU A 65 2.67 16.33 -25.71
C GLU A 65 3.32 15.05 -25.15
N ASN A 66 3.64 14.91 -23.86
CA ASN A 66 4.11 13.62 -23.35
C ASN A 66 3.45 13.24 -22.02
N LEU A 67 2.32 12.52 -22.11
CA LEU A 67 1.72 11.75 -21.02
C LEU A 67 2.72 10.69 -20.52
N LYS A 68 3.63 11.07 -19.62
CA LYS A 68 4.57 10.14 -19.00
C LYS A 68 3.90 9.46 -17.80
N LEU A 69 3.85 8.13 -17.85
CA LEU A 69 3.35 7.30 -16.75
C LEU A 69 4.46 7.14 -15.71
N PRO A 70 4.22 7.41 -14.41
CA PRO A 70 5.17 7.09 -13.35
C PRO A 70 5.20 5.57 -13.12
N SER A 71 5.95 4.85 -13.96
CA SER A 71 5.99 3.38 -13.98
C SER A 71 6.39 2.79 -12.64
N ASP A 72 7.38 3.36 -11.97
CA ASP A 72 7.97 2.75 -10.77
C ASP A 72 7.08 2.94 -9.55
N TRP A 73 6.59 4.16 -9.38
CA TRP A 73 5.59 4.49 -8.37
C TRP A 73 4.34 3.62 -8.51
N LEU A 74 3.82 3.50 -9.74
CA LEU A 74 2.65 2.68 -10.01
C LEU A 74 2.94 1.20 -9.75
N ALA A 75 4.11 0.69 -10.17
CA ALA A 75 4.53 -0.68 -9.97
C ALA A 75 4.58 -1.07 -8.48
N ILE A 76 5.08 -0.18 -7.61
CA ILE A 76 5.08 -0.42 -6.15
C ILE A 76 3.67 -0.69 -5.65
N HIS A 77 2.70 0.12 -6.05
CA HIS A 77 1.32 -0.05 -5.59
C HIS A 77 0.68 -1.31 -6.17
N ILE A 78 0.92 -1.61 -7.45
CA ILE A 78 0.40 -2.81 -8.13
C ILE A 78 0.88 -4.09 -7.45
N VAL A 79 2.18 -4.18 -7.16
CA VAL A 79 2.77 -5.36 -6.50
C VAL A 79 2.14 -5.57 -5.13
N PHE A 80 1.90 -4.51 -4.36
CA PHE A 80 1.21 -4.61 -3.08
C PHE A 80 -0.25 -5.09 -3.23
N LEU A 81 -1.02 -4.51 -4.17
CA LEU A 81 -2.41 -4.90 -4.42
C LEU A 81 -2.55 -6.39 -4.81
N TYR A 82 -1.54 -6.93 -5.49
CA TYR A 82 -1.45 -8.36 -5.78
C TYR A 82 -1.25 -9.22 -4.51
N VAL A 83 -0.37 -8.78 -3.60
CA VAL A 83 -0.10 -9.50 -2.35
C VAL A 83 -1.33 -9.55 -1.45
N ILE A 84 -2.04 -8.44 -1.27
CA ILE A 84 -3.15 -8.34 -0.31
C ILE A 84 -4.46 -8.99 -0.81
N GLY A 85 -4.68 -9.02 -2.12
CA GLY A 85 -6.01 -9.17 -2.70
C GLY A 85 -6.78 -10.43 -2.32
N GLN A 86 -6.14 -11.60 -2.27
CA GLN A 86 -6.87 -12.88 -2.16
C GLN A 86 -7.25 -13.25 -0.72
N TYR A 87 -6.47 -12.79 0.26
CA TYR A 87 -6.57 -13.30 1.63
C TYR A 87 -7.95 -13.08 2.27
N THR A 88 -8.44 -11.84 2.23
CA THR A 88 -9.67 -11.45 2.96
C THR A 88 -10.90 -12.13 2.37
N SER A 89 -11.01 -12.18 1.05
CA SER A 89 -12.14 -12.80 0.35
C SER A 89 -12.15 -14.32 0.48
N GLU A 90 -10.98 -14.97 0.40
CA GLU A 90 -10.88 -16.43 0.59
C GLU A 90 -11.20 -16.81 2.03
N ASP A 91 -10.70 -16.06 3.01
CA ASP A 91 -11.01 -16.32 4.42
C ASP A 91 -12.51 -16.14 4.72
N PHE A 92 -13.17 -15.16 4.08
CA PHE A 92 -14.62 -14.99 4.21
C PHE A 92 -15.40 -16.16 3.58
N ARG A 93 -15.02 -16.59 2.38
CA ARG A 93 -15.75 -17.62 1.61
C ARG A 93 -15.51 -19.04 2.13
N VAL A 94 -14.26 -19.39 2.44
CA VAL A 94 -13.86 -20.75 2.82
C VAL A 94 -14.02 -20.96 4.33
N ASN A 95 -13.55 -20.01 5.14
CA ASN A 95 -13.50 -20.17 6.58
C ASN A 95 -14.66 -19.47 7.32
N GLY A 96 -15.46 -18.66 6.63
CA GLY A 96 -16.51 -17.85 7.25
C GLY A 96 -17.47 -18.66 8.10
N THR A 97 -18.00 -19.76 7.57
CA THR A 97 -18.94 -20.66 8.27
C THR A 97 -18.39 -21.21 9.59
N TYR A 98 -17.08 -21.42 9.70
CA TYR A 98 -16.43 -21.90 10.92
C TYR A 98 -16.03 -20.77 11.89
N ILE A 99 -15.79 -19.57 11.37
CA ILE A 99 -15.30 -18.42 12.16
C ILE A 99 -16.46 -17.64 12.76
N PHE A 100 -17.46 -17.27 11.97
CA PHE A 100 -18.51 -16.34 12.40
C PHE A 100 -19.34 -16.86 13.60
N PRO A 101 -19.70 -18.16 13.69
CA PRO A 101 -20.37 -18.70 14.88
C PRO A 101 -19.54 -18.56 16.17
N ARG A 102 -18.21 -18.62 16.06
CA ARG A 102 -17.27 -18.55 17.21
C ARG A 102 -16.96 -17.11 17.61
N VAL A 103 -16.89 -16.19 16.64
CA VAL A 103 -16.52 -14.79 16.88
C VAL A 103 -17.70 -13.96 17.40
N ARG A 104 -18.95 -14.38 17.09
CA ARG A 104 -20.25 -13.75 17.44
C ARG A 104 -20.48 -12.31 16.98
N ASN A 105 -19.42 -11.53 16.77
CA ASN A 105 -19.49 -10.16 16.31
C ASN A 105 -18.64 -9.97 15.03
N PRO A 106 -19.27 -9.74 13.86
CA PRO A 106 -18.56 -9.61 12.58
C PRO A 106 -17.55 -8.45 12.56
N TRP A 107 -17.77 -7.40 13.37
CA TRP A 107 -16.83 -6.29 13.51
C TRP A 107 -15.45 -6.76 13.99
N ARG A 108 -15.38 -7.77 14.87
CA ARG A 108 -14.11 -8.27 15.40
C ARG A 108 -13.29 -8.98 14.32
N TRP A 109 -13.95 -9.70 13.42
CA TRP A 109 -13.30 -10.29 12.26
C TRP A 109 -12.80 -9.19 11.32
N TRP A 110 -13.63 -8.19 11.05
CA TRP A 110 -13.25 -7.07 10.18
C TRP A 110 -12.06 -6.27 10.71
N MET A 111 -12.03 -5.95 12.01
CA MET A 111 -10.88 -5.30 12.65
C MET A 111 -9.59 -6.11 12.49
N SER A 112 -9.68 -7.45 12.55
CA SER A 112 -8.52 -8.31 12.28
C SER A 112 -8.00 -8.15 10.85
N LYS A 113 -8.91 -7.98 9.87
CA LYS A 113 -8.55 -7.74 8.46
C LYS A 113 -7.94 -6.37 8.23
N ILE A 114 -8.45 -5.33 8.87
CA ILE A 114 -7.83 -4.00 8.82
C ILE A 114 -6.42 -4.05 9.39
N LEU A 115 -6.24 -4.66 10.57
CA LEU A 115 -4.92 -4.82 11.19
C LEU A 115 -3.96 -5.64 10.31
N TRP A 116 -4.47 -6.68 9.65
CA TRP A 116 -3.69 -7.45 8.68
C TRP A 116 -3.24 -6.60 7.48
N THR A 117 -4.12 -5.77 6.91
CA THR A 117 -3.77 -4.85 5.83
C THR A 117 -2.72 -3.84 6.29
N VAL A 118 -2.90 -3.22 7.46
CA VAL A 118 -1.92 -2.29 8.04
C VAL A 118 -0.55 -2.96 8.21
N LEU A 119 -0.52 -4.15 8.82
CA LEU A 119 0.72 -4.90 9.00
C LEU A 119 1.38 -5.25 7.66
N SER A 120 0.59 -5.65 6.67
CA SER A 120 1.09 -5.96 5.34
C SER A 120 1.74 -4.74 4.69
N VAL A 121 1.13 -3.56 4.80
CA VAL A 121 1.74 -2.31 4.28
C VAL A 121 3.07 -2.02 4.98
N VAL A 122 3.10 -2.11 6.31
CA VAL A 122 4.33 -1.87 7.09
C VAL A 122 5.45 -2.83 6.69
N LEU A 123 5.15 -4.13 6.58
CA LEU A 123 6.13 -5.14 6.15
C LEU A 123 6.60 -4.91 4.71
N TYR A 124 5.69 -4.53 3.81
CA TYR A 124 6.01 -4.29 2.41
C TYR A 124 6.95 -3.10 2.20
N TYR A 125 6.67 -1.97 2.85
CA TYR A 125 7.56 -0.80 2.78
C TYR A 125 8.86 -1.01 3.58
N GLY A 126 8.82 -1.76 4.68
CA GLY A 126 10.03 -2.19 5.38
C GLY A 126 10.93 -3.05 4.49
N LEU A 127 10.34 -3.94 3.68
CA LEU A 127 11.07 -4.73 2.68
C LEU A 127 11.66 -3.85 1.57
N LEU A 128 10.91 -2.88 1.04
CA LEU A 128 11.40 -1.91 0.05
C LEU A 128 12.62 -1.14 0.58
N LEU A 129 12.53 -0.63 1.82
CA LEU A 129 13.64 0.08 2.48
C LEU A 129 14.86 -0.82 2.65
N ALA A 130 14.66 -2.07 3.11
CA ALA A 130 15.76 -3.02 3.31
C ALA A 130 16.44 -3.39 1.98
N VAL A 131 15.66 -3.65 0.93
CA VAL A 131 16.17 -3.95 -0.42
C VAL A 131 16.94 -2.75 -0.98
N GLY A 132 16.36 -1.55 -0.89
CA GLY A 132 17.03 -0.32 -1.32
C GLY A 132 18.35 -0.08 -0.59
N PHE A 133 18.35 -0.20 0.73
CA PHE A 133 19.55 -0.03 1.55
C PHE A 133 20.64 -1.04 1.21
N VAL A 134 20.30 -2.33 1.13
CA VAL A 134 21.27 -3.40 0.82
C VAL A 134 21.86 -3.23 -0.58
N LEU A 135 21.03 -2.96 -1.59
CA LEU A 135 21.51 -2.79 -2.97
C LEU A 135 22.35 -1.52 -3.13
N SER A 136 21.95 -0.41 -2.50
CA SER A 136 22.77 0.80 -2.50
C SER A 136 24.12 0.59 -1.80
N LEU A 137 24.16 -0.17 -0.71
CA LEU A 137 25.42 -0.53 -0.04
C LEU A 137 26.33 -1.40 -0.93
N LEU A 138 25.76 -2.37 -1.64
CA LEU A 138 26.53 -3.31 -2.47
C LEU A 138 27.03 -2.69 -3.78
N LEU A 139 26.18 -1.90 -4.44
CA LEU A 139 26.44 -1.41 -5.80
C LEU A 139 26.97 0.03 -5.83
N LEU A 140 26.70 0.83 -4.79
CA LEU A 140 27.09 2.24 -4.69
C LEU A 140 27.78 2.56 -3.34
N PRO A 141 28.77 1.76 -2.88
CA PRO A 141 29.34 1.88 -1.53
C PRO A 141 30.02 3.23 -1.24
N ALA A 142 30.57 3.89 -2.26
CA ALA A 142 31.25 5.18 -2.12
C ALA A 142 30.29 6.37 -1.92
N ILE A 143 28.98 6.12 -1.93
CA ILE A 143 27.93 7.12 -2.14
C ILE A 143 26.86 7.05 -1.04
N LEU A 144 27.16 6.32 0.04
CA LEU A 144 26.45 6.45 1.30
C LEU A 144 27.02 7.65 2.05
N PRO A 145 26.49 8.83 1.76
CA PRO A 145 25.93 9.55 2.88
C PRO A 145 24.52 10.01 2.50
N VAL A 146 23.56 9.63 3.33
CA VAL A 146 22.49 10.58 3.69
C VAL A 146 23.24 11.86 4.04
N LYS A 147 23.24 12.88 3.17
CA LYS A 147 24.14 14.04 3.32
C LYS A 147 23.75 14.90 4.53
N GLY A 148 22.61 14.61 5.15
CA GLY A 148 22.16 15.18 6.40
C GLY A 148 20.75 14.72 6.73
N LEU A 149 20.21 15.22 7.84
CA LEU A 149 18.85 14.92 8.31
C LEU A 149 17.77 15.20 7.24
N GLU A 150 18.01 16.16 6.34
CA GLU A 150 17.08 16.55 5.27
C GLU A 150 16.77 15.44 4.26
N ASP A 151 17.79 14.69 3.84
CA ASP A 151 17.63 13.58 2.88
C ASP A 151 16.85 12.42 3.51
N PHE A 152 17.07 12.18 4.80
CA PHE A 152 16.33 11.18 5.56
C PHE A 152 14.88 11.61 5.78
N GLU A 153 14.64 12.89 6.10
CA GLU A 153 13.29 13.43 6.25
C GLU A 153 12.49 13.29 4.96
N LEU A 154 13.09 13.65 3.82
CA LEU A 154 12.46 13.49 2.50
C LEU A 154 12.10 12.04 2.20
N LEU A 155 13.00 11.09 2.50
CA LEU A 155 12.73 9.66 2.37
C LEU A 155 11.57 9.20 3.27
N MET A 156 11.57 9.63 4.53
CA MET A 156 10.51 9.27 5.47
C MET A 156 9.16 9.83 5.02
N VAL A 157 9.11 11.07 4.52
CA VAL A 157 7.88 11.66 3.98
C VAL A 157 7.42 10.92 2.72
N ALA A 158 8.32 10.60 1.79
CA ALA A 158 8.00 9.84 0.58
C ALA A 158 7.40 8.46 0.89
N VAL A 159 8.01 7.74 1.84
CA VAL A 159 7.53 6.44 2.33
C VAL A 159 6.19 6.59 3.04
N LEU A 160 6.01 7.63 3.84
CA LEU A 160 4.79 7.86 4.61
C LEU A 160 3.59 8.18 3.70
N LEU A 161 3.75 9.05 2.72
CA LEU A 161 2.68 9.37 1.75
C LEU A 161 2.33 8.15 0.89
N SER A 162 3.34 7.46 0.35
CA SER A 162 3.13 6.28 -0.49
C SER A 162 2.50 5.11 0.27
N SER A 163 2.93 4.88 1.51
CA SER A 163 2.36 3.83 2.37
C SER A 163 0.93 4.16 2.79
N ALA A 164 0.60 5.42 3.07
CA ALA A 164 -0.76 5.86 3.34
C ALA A 164 -1.70 5.64 2.14
N LEU A 165 -1.26 5.99 0.93
CA LEU A 165 -1.99 5.69 -0.30
C LEU A 165 -2.17 4.17 -0.49
N THR A 166 -1.11 3.40 -0.29
CA THR A 166 -1.13 1.95 -0.44
C THR A 166 -2.09 1.29 0.56
N LEU A 167 -2.12 1.79 1.79
CA LEU A 167 -3.07 1.36 2.82
C LEU A 167 -4.50 1.65 2.39
N LEU A 168 -4.77 2.86 1.89
CA LEU A 168 -6.10 3.25 1.43
C LEU A 168 -6.57 2.34 0.27
N MET A 169 -5.71 2.15 -0.74
CA MET A 169 -6.03 1.30 -1.90
C MET A 169 -6.16 -0.17 -1.52
N GLY A 170 -5.32 -0.66 -0.61
CA GLY A 170 -5.43 -2.00 -0.05
C GLY A 170 -6.75 -2.21 0.71
N LEU A 171 -7.14 -1.25 1.55
CA LEU A 171 -8.43 -1.29 2.24
C LEU A 171 -9.59 -1.25 1.25
N LEU A 172 -9.55 -0.38 0.23
CA LEU A 172 -10.55 -0.31 -0.82
C LEU A 172 -10.69 -1.66 -1.53
N GLN A 173 -9.57 -2.28 -1.93
CA GLN A 173 -9.57 -3.59 -2.57
C GLN A 173 -10.17 -4.66 -1.65
N THR A 174 -9.81 -4.66 -0.36
CA THR A 174 -10.36 -5.63 0.59
C THR A 174 -11.87 -5.47 0.77
N VAL A 175 -12.40 -4.25 0.83
CA VAL A 175 -13.85 -4.00 0.91
C VAL A 175 -14.54 -4.46 -0.38
N LEU A 176 -14.02 -4.09 -1.54
CA LEU A 176 -14.56 -4.51 -2.84
C LEU A 176 -14.54 -6.04 -3.01
N SER A 177 -13.51 -6.71 -2.47
CA SER A 177 -13.38 -8.18 -2.55
C SER A 177 -14.44 -8.93 -1.76
N LEU A 178 -15.13 -8.25 -0.84
CA LEU A 178 -16.28 -8.81 -0.15
C LEU A 178 -17.50 -8.84 -1.07
N TRP A 179 -17.66 -7.90 -2.00
CA TRP A 179 -18.78 -7.85 -2.94
C TRP A 179 -18.51 -8.69 -4.18
N PHE A 180 -17.35 -8.49 -4.77
CA PHE A 180 -16.96 -9.07 -6.05
C PHE A 180 -15.97 -10.22 -5.86
N SER A 181 -15.43 -10.74 -6.97
CA SER A 181 -14.25 -11.59 -6.90
C SER A 181 -13.00 -10.73 -6.65
N THR A 182 -11.98 -11.32 -6.03
CA THR A 182 -10.68 -10.67 -5.80
C THR A 182 -10.10 -10.04 -7.06
N ILE A 183 -10.21 -10.74 -8.19
CA ILE A 183 -9.65 -10.32 -9.47
C ILE A 183 -10.32 -9.03 -9.94
N MET A 184 -11.65 -8.94 -9.84
CA MET A 184 -12.38 -7.72 -10.21
C MET A 184 -12.03 -6.55 -9.28
N SER A 185 -11.88 -6.80 -7.98
CA SER A 185 -11.46 -5.76 -7.03
C SER A 185 -10.06 -5.24 -7.31
N PHE A 186 -9.15 -6.12 -7.73
CA PHE A 186 -7.81 -5.74 -8.17
C PHE A 186 -7.87 -4.82 -9.40
N PHE A 187 -8.64 -5.17 -10.44
CA PHE A 187 -8.76 -4.33 -11.63
C PHE A 187 -9.43 -2.97 -11.36
N VAL A 188 -10.44 -2.93 -10.49
CA VAL A 188 -11.08 -1.66 -10.09
C VAL A 188 -10.09 -0.76 -9.35
N THR A 189 -9.33 -1.30 -8.39
CA THR A 189 -8.33 -0.51 -7.66
C THR A 189 -7.14 -0.09 -8.53
N LEU A 190 -6.72 -0.94 -9.46
CA LEU A 190 -5.75 -0.59 -10.49
C LEU A 190 -6.25 0.56 -11.38
N ALA A 191 -7.50 0.51 -11.84
CA ALA A 191 -8.08 1.58 -12.65
C ALA A 191 -8.10 2.92 -11.88
N VAL A 192 -8.43 2.90 -10.59
CA VAL A 192 -8.36 4.10 -9.74
C VAL A 192 -6.93 4.65 -9.64
N LEU A 193 -5.92 3.78 -9.44
CA LEU A 193 -4.50 4.21 -9.43
C LEU A 193 -4.05 4.77 -10.78
N LEU A 194 -4.50 4.20 -11.89
CA LEU A 194 -4.21 4.71 -13.23
C LEU A 194 -4.84 6.09 -13.45
N ILE A 195 -6.10 6.27 -13.06
CA ILE A 195 -6.78 7.58 -13.13
C ILE A 195 -6.01 8.61 -12.29
N CYS A 196 -5.56 8.23 -11.10
CA CYS A 196 -4.74 9.08 -10.23
C CYS A 196 -3.44 9.57 -10.89
N CYS A 197 -2.86 8.78 -11.81
CA CYS A 197 -1.64 9.20 -12.52
C CYS A 197 -1.90 10.39 -13.46
N TYR A 198 -3.09 10.48 -14.04
CA TYR A 198 -3.40 11.45 -15.09
C TYR A 198 -4.29 12.61 -14.64
N VAL A 199 -5.15 12.38 -13.64
CA VAL A 199 -6.14 13.36 -13.19
C VAL A 199 -5.73 13.92 -11.85
N GLN A 200 -5.57 15.25 -11.78
CA GLN A 200 -5.53 15.96 -10.50
C GLN A 200 -6.93 16.24 -10.03
N SER A 201 -7.23 15.82 -8.82
CA SER A 201 -8.48 16.10 -8.15
C SER A 201 -8.30 15.96 -6.66
N ILE A 202 -8.90 16.88 -5.91
CA ILE A 202 -9.00 16.83 -4.45
C ILE A 202 -9.69 15.54 -3.95
N TRP A 203 -10.46 14.88 -4.82
CA TRP A 203 -11.15 13.63 -4.50
C TRP A 203 -10.29 12.40 -4.73
N LEU A 204 -9.22 12.49 -5.53
CA LEU A 204 -8.39 11.35 -5.89
C LEU A 204 -7.23 11.20 -4.91
N PRO A 205 -6.98 9.97 -4.42
CA PRO A 205 -5.96 9.75 -3.41
C PRO A 205 -4.53 9.91 -3.94
N GLY A 206 -4.34 9.85 -5.26
CA GLY A 206 -3.03 10.00 -5.89
C GLY A 206 -2.38 11.36 -5.69
N ASP A 207 -3.17 12.44 -5.65
CA ASP A 207 -2.64 13.80 -5.45
C ASP A 207 -1.97 13.96 -4.08
N TYR A 208 -2.46 13.23 -3.08
CA TYR A 208 -1.88 13.21 -1.73
C TYR A 208 -0.78 12.15 -1.56
N GLY A 209 -0.75 11.12 -2.41
CA GLY A 209 0.18 10.00 -2.31
C GLY A 209 1.48 10.18 -3.10
N MET A 210 1.49 11.07 -4.11
CA MET A 210 2.69 11.40 -4.88
C MET A 210 3.47 12.53 -4.21
N LEU A 211 4.76 12.32 -3.95
CA LEU A 211 5.62 13.32 -3.31
C LEU A 211 5.74 14.60 -4.15
N ILE A 212 5.84 14.48 -5.48
CA ILE A 212 6.02 15.61 -6.39
C ILE A 212 4.80 16.55 -6.43
N ARG A 213 3.62 16.05 -6.08
CA ARG A 213 2.38 16.85 -5.98
C ARG A 213 2.20 17.43 -4.58
N SER A 214 3.06 17.05 -3.63
CA SER A 214 2.97 17.52 -2.26
C SER A 214 3.60 18.90 -2.13
N PRO A 215 2.89 19.88 -1.53
CA PRO A 215 3.46 21.20 -1.21
C PRO A 215 4.72 21.12 -0.33
N TYR A 216 4.89 20.02 0.43
CA TYR A 216 6.07 19.78 1.25
C TYR A 216 7.39 19.81 0.46
N LEU A 217 7.39 19.39 -0.82
CA LEU A 217 8.62 19.34 -1.61
C LEU A 217 9.25 20.73 -1.80
N GLU A 218 8.41 21.75 -1.96
CA GLU A 218 8.81 23.15 -2.14
C GLU A 218 9.08 23.85 -0.81
N THR A 219 8.19 23.70 0.17
CA THR A 219 8.23 24.48 1.41
C THR A 219 9.10 23.85 2.50
N ARG A 220 9.33 22.53 2.43
CA ARG A 220 9.92 21.70 3.51
C ARG A 220 9.22 21.85 4.85
N ASN A 221 7.93 22.20 4.82
CA ASN A 221 7.13 22.40 6.01
C ASN A 221 6.18 21.21 6.24
N LEU A 222 6.35 20.52 7.37
CA LEU A 222 5.51 19.37 7.73
C LEU A 222 4.02 19.71 7.89
N TRP A 223 3.68 20.98 8.16
CA TRP A 223 2.29 21.43 8.24
C TRP A 223 1.55 21.29 6.91
N ASP A 224 2.26 21.29 5.79
CA ASP A 224 1.66 21.16 4.47
C ASP A 224 1.21 19.72 4.16
N LEU A 225 1.64 18.75 4.98
CA LEU A 225 1.19 17.35 4.91
C LEU A 225 -0.16 17.12 5.61
N THR A 226 -0.67 18.10 6.36
CA THR A 226 -1.90 17.96 7.16
C THR A 226 -3.12 17.58 6.31
N ALA A 227 -3.27 18.18 5.13
CA ALA A 227 -4.35 17.88 4.21
C ALA A 227 -4.31 16.40 3.74
N ALA A 228 -3.11 15.90 3.42
CA ALA A 228 -2.92 14.50 3.02
C ALA A 228 -3.30 13.53 4.15
N PHE A 229 -2.81 13.77 5.37
CA PHE A 229 -3.14 12.92 6.52
C PHE A 229 -4.62 12.92 6.86
N LEU A 230 -5.27 14.09 6.79
CA LEU A 230 -6.70 14.20 7.04
C LEU A 230 -7.49 13.43 5.97
N TYR A 231 -7.14 13.59 4.70
CA TYR A 231 -7.75 12.87 3.59
C TYR A 231 -7.62 11.34 3.77
N PHE A 232 -6.42 10.83 4.03
CA PHE A 232 -6.19 9.39 4.21
C PHE A 232 -6.91 8.85 5.44
N SER A 233 -6.89 9.58 6.56
CA SER A 233 -7.53 9.15 7.82
C SER A 233 -9.05 9.08 7.69
N VAL A 234 -9.67 10.10 7.09
CA VAL A 234 -11.12 10.14 6.83
C VAL A 234 -11.51 9.02 5.87
N SER A 235 -10.77 8.86 4.77
CA SER A 235 -11.08 7.85 3.74
C SER A 235 -10.90 6.42 4.25
N CYS A 236 -9.83 6.13 4.99
CA CYS A 236 -9.62 4.81 5.62
C CYS A 236 -10.71 4.51 6.65
N THR A 237 -11.12 5.50 7.44
CA THR A 237 -12.22 5.36 8.40
C THR A 237 -13.55 5.08 7.69
N GLY A 238 -13.84 5.81 6.61
CA GLY A 238 -15.01 5.58 5.76
C GLY A 238 -15.05 4.16 5.20
N LEU A 239 -13.92 3.65 4.67
CA LEU A 239 -13.81 2.27 4.19
C LEU A 239 -13.92 1.23 5.31
N ALA A 240 -13.40 1.53 6.51
CA ALA A 240 -13.57 0.66 7.66
C ALA A 240 -15.06 0.48 8.02
N PHE A 241 -15.84 1.57 8.01
CA PHE A 241 -17.28 1.49 8.23
C PHE A 241 -18.02 0.82 7.06
N ALA A 242 -17.64 1.13 5.82
CA ALA A 242 -18.21 0.49 4.64
C ALA A 242 -18.03 -1.03 4.68
N GLY A 243 -16.82 -1.53 4.92
CA GLY A 243 -16.56 -2.96 5.03
C GLY A 243 -17.40 -3.65 6.11
N HIS A 244 -17.61 -3.00 7.26
CA HIS A 244 -18.47 -3.54 8.31
C HIS A 244 -19.95 -3.60 7.94
N TYR A 245 -20.46 -2.54 7.30
CA TYR A 245 -21.85 -2.53 6.83
C TYR A 245 -22.11 -3.68 5.85
N VAL A 246 -21.14 -3.92 4.97
CA VAL A 246 -21.18 -5.00 3.97
C VAL A 246 -21.23 -6.37 4.62
N ILE A 247 -20.41 -6.60 5.63
CA ILE A 247 -20.38 -7.89 6.33
C ILE A 247 -21.69 -8.12 7.09
N ARG A 248 -22.27 -7.07 7.68
CA ARG A 248 -23.57 -7.17 8.38
C ARG A 248 -24.71 -7.52 7.44
N GLY A 249 -24.69 -7.03 6.20
CA GLY A 249 -25.71 -7.34 5.21
C GLY A 249 -25.60 -8.74 4.60
N LYS A 250 -24.54 -9.50 4.89
CA LYS A 250 -24.36 -10.86 4.38
C LYS A 250 -24.70 -11.89 5.46
N ASP A 251 -25.72 -12.71 5.20
CA ASP A 251 -26.00 -13.89 6.01
C ASP A 251 -24.85 -14.89 5.86
N VAL A 252 -24.08 -15.07 6.92
CA VAL A 252 -22.93 -15.99 6.94
C VAL A 252 -23.29 -17.38 7.47
N LEU A 253 -24.56 -17.60 7.78
CA LEU A 253 -25.07 -18.91 8.18
C LEU A 253 -25.68 -19.60 6.95
N PRO A 254 -25.43 -20.90 6.73
CA PRO A 254 -26.19 -21.66 5.75
C PRO A 254 -27.67 -21.55 6.13
N LYS A 255 -28.56 -21.32 5.15
CA LYS A 255 -29.98 -21.56 5.36
C LYS A 255 -30.12 -23.01 5.80
N SER A 256 -30.60 -23.25 7.01
CA SER A 256 -30.96 -24.59 7.46
C SER A 256 -32.11 -25.06 6.59
N GLU A 257 -31.83 -25.96 5.66
CA GLU A 257 -32.83 -26.85 5.08
C GLU A 257 -33.28 -27.89 6.12
#